data_AF-E7N8J3-F1
#
_entry.id   AF-E7N8J3-F1
#
_cell.length_a   1.000
_cell.length_b   1.000
_cell.length_c   1.000
_cell.angle_alpha   90.00
_cell.angle_beta   90.00
_cell.angle_gamma   90.00
#
_symmetry.space_group_name_H-M   'P 1'
#
loop_
_entity.id
_entity.type
_entity.pdbx_description
1 polymer ?
#
loop_
_entity_poly.entity_id
_entity_poly.type
_entity_poly.pdbx_seq_one_letter_code
_entity_poly.pdbx_strand_id
1 'polypeptide(L)'
;EEVSGDGFTLGAGTLVHLEELSRQELIDGVQLVLRGTEHSPADWRAEVHAILDAARVEYLAKDLAWDAVQRGLSGTALLGELEALGLPETLRAAVAEVLPHS
;
A
#
# COMPACT_ATOMS: atom_id res chain seq x y z
N GLU A 1 -38.79 6.22 6.89
CA GLU A 1 -37.74 7.00 7.58
C GLU A 1 -36.46 6.71 6.82
N GLU A 2 -35.98 7.71 6.08
CA GLU A 2 -34.69 7.67 5.37
C GLU A 2 -33.60 8.01 6.38
N VAL A 3 -32.51 7.26 6.33
CA VAL A 3 -31.39 7.41 7.27
C VAL A 3 -30.12 7.63 6.44
N SER A 4 -29.30 8.60 6.84
CA SER A 4 -27.99 8.83 6.22
C SER A 4 -27.14 7.57 6.33
N GLY A 5 -26.64 7.06 5.20
CA GLY A 5 -25.70 5.94 5.19
C GLY A 5 -24.31 6.35 5.67
N ASP A 6 -23.72 5.58 6.60
CA ASP A 6 -22.29 5.69 6.89
C ASP A 6 -21.50 5.07 5.73
N GLY A 7 -20.51 5.80 5.21
CA GLY A 7 -19.64 5.32 4.13
C GLY A 7 -18.72 4.18 4.57
N PHE A 8 -18.20 3.41 3.61
CA PHE A 8 -17.22 2.35 3.86
C PHE A 8 -15.90 2.66 3.14
N THR A 9 -14.78 2.40 3.81
CA THR A 9 -13.43 2.59 3.26
C THR A 9 -12.95 1.34 2.54
N LEU A 10 -12.75 1.44 1.23
CA LEU A 10 -11.97 0.47 0.47
C LEU A 10 -10.47 0.77 0.72
N GLY A 11 -9.61 -0.26 0.62
CA GLY A 11 -8.17 -0.12 0.85
C GLY A 11 -7.55 1.10 0.13
N ALA A 12 -6.49 1.66 0.72
CA ALA A 12 -5.83 2.92 0.29
C ALA A 12 -6.65 4.22 0.48
N GLY A 13 -7.64 4.23 1.39
CA GLY A 13 -8.34 5.46 1.78
C GLY A 13 -9.44 5.91 0.83
N THR A 14 -9.92 5.00 -0.02
CA THR A 14 -11.05 5.29 -0.92
C THR A 14 -12.36 5.23 -0.14
N LEU A 15 -13.08 6.35 -0.07
CA LEU A 15 -14.39 6.44 0.59
C LEU A 15 -15.52 6.24 -0.43
N VAL A 16 -16.44 5.32 -0.14
CA VAL A 16 -17.70 5.19 -0.90
C VAL A 16 -18.84 5.75 -0.06
N HIS A 17 -19.47 6.82 -0.55
CA HIS A 17 -20.67 7.38 0.05
C HIS A 17 -21.90 6.68 -0.52
N LEU A 18 -22.61 5.96 0.34
CA LEU A 18 -23.97 5.53 0.07
C LEU A 18 -24.87 6.69 0.49
N GLU A 19 -25.75 7.15 -0.40
CA GLU A 19 -26.63 8.31 -0.13
C GLU A 19 -27.71 7.95 0.91
N GLU A 20 -28.98 7.97 0.54
CA GLU A 20 -30.06 7.62 1.46
C GLU A 20 -30.37 6.13 1.37
N LEU A 21 -30.33 5.48 2.53
CA LEU A 21 -30.76 4.09 2.69
C LEU A 21 -32.01 4.06 3.56
N SER A 22 -32.97 3.22 3.18
CA SER A 22 -34.10 2.94 4.05
C SER A 22 -33.65 2.08 5.24
N ARG A 23 -34.39 2.20 6.34
CA ARG A 23 -34.13 1.40 7.56
C ARG A 23 -34.21 -0.12 7.32
N GLN A 24 -35.02 -0.55 6.36
CA GLN A 24 -35.17 -1.96 6.01
C GLN A 24 -33.94 -2.49 5.25
N GLU A 25 -33.38 -1.69 4.33
CA GLU A 25 -32.16 -2.05 3.59
C GLU A 25 -30.93 -2.17 4.50
N LEU A 26 -30.86 -1.37 5.56
CA LEU A 26 -29.82 -1.51 6.59
C LEU A 26 -29.93 -2.83 7.37
N ILE A 27 -31.15 -3.31 7.62
CA ILE A 27 -31.40 -4.57 8.33
C ILE A 27 -31.09 -5.76 7.43
N ASP A 28 -31.51 -5.68 6.16
CA ASP A 28 -31.33 -6.76 5.18
C ASP A 28 -29.88 -6.83 4.67
N GLY A 29 -29.12 -5.75 4.81
CA GLY A 29 -27.74 -5.62 4.36
C GLY A 29 -27.66 -5.10 2.92
N VAL A 30 -26.68 -4.25 2.66
CA VAL A 30 -26.45 -3.63 1.34
C VAL A 30 -25.27 -4.29 0.66
N GLN A 31 -25.44 -4.70 -0.60
CA GLN A 31 -24.36 -5.24 -1.44
C GLN A 31 -23.91 -4.19 -2.46
N LEU A 32 -22.65 -3.77 -2.38
CA LEU A 32 -21.99 -2.95 -3.39
C LEU A 32 -21.24 -3.87 -4.38
N VAL A 33 -21.54 -3.74 -5.67
CA VAL A 33 -20.84 -4.46 -6.75
C VAL A 33 -20.16 -3.47 -7.68
N LEU A 34 -18.83 -3.40 -7.62
CA LEU A 34 -18.04 -2.62 -8.55
C LEU A 34 -17.76 -3.46 -9.81
N ARG A 35 -18.12 -2.94 -10.99
CA ARG A 35 -17.90 -3.60 -12.29
C ARG A 35 -16.98 -2.75 -13.16
N GLY A 36 -16.09 -3.40 -13.90
CA GLY A 36 -15.17 -2.70 -14.82
C GLY A 36 -14.05 -1.94 -14.10
N THR A 37 -13.77 -2.26 -12.84
CA THR A 37 -12.63 -1.71 -12.12
C THR A 37 -11.32 -2.35 -12.59
N GLU A 38 -10.36 -1.53 -12.97
CA GLU A 38 -8.98 -1.94 -13.18
C GLU A 38 -8.19 -1.71 -11.88
N HIS A 39 -7.62 -2.77 -11.33
CA HIS A 39 -6.66 -2.63 -10.24
C HIS A 39 -5.30 -2.30 -10.88
N SER A 40 -4.93 -1.02 -10.86
CA SER A 40 -3.58 -0.58 -11.18
C SER A 40 -2.81 -0.44 -9.86
N PRO A 41 -2.11 -1.50 -9.40
CA PRO A 41 -1.25 -1.36 -8.23
C PRO A 41 -0.23 -0.25 -8.49
N ALA A 42 0.00 0.59 -7.48
CA ALA A 42 1.05 1.60 -7.55
C ALA A 42 2.39 0.93 -7.91
N ASP A 43 3.23 1.63 -8.67
CA ASP A 43 4.56 1.13 -8.99
C ASP A 43 5.41 1.15 -7.72
N TRP A 44 5.35 0.05 -6.97
CA TRP A 44 6.06 -0.10 -5.70
C TRP A 44 7.56 0.13 -5.85
N ARG A 45 8.15 -0.11 -7.03
CA ARG A 45 9.57 0.16 -7.27
C ARG A 45 9.85 1.66 -7.24
N ALA A 46 8.98 2.46 -7.85
CA ALA A 46 9.08 3.91 -7.82
C ALA A 46 8.91 4.45 -6.38
N GLU A 47 8.02 3.85 -5.60
CA GLU A 47 7.85 4.22 -4.18
C GLU A 47 9.06 3.85 -3.32
N VAL A 48 9.60 2.63 -3.48
CA VAL A 48 10.84 2.22 -2.81
C VAL A 48 12.01 3.13 -3.19
N HIS A 49 12.12 3.51 -4.47
CA HIS A 49 13.13 4.48 -4.91
C HIS A 49 12.99 5.82 -4.17
N ALA A 50 11.77 6.36 -4.07
CA ALA A 50 11.50 7.62 -3.38
C ALA A 50 11.84 7.54 -1.88
N ILE A 51 11.52 6.41 -1.23
CA ILE A 51 11.84 6.15 0.18
C ILE A 51 13.36 6.10 0.40
N LEU A 52 14.10 5.38 -0.45
CA LEU A 52 15.56 5.29 -0.37
C LEU A 52 16.23 6.64 -0.66
N ASP A 53 15.73 7.39 -1.64
CA ASP A 53 16.26 8.71 -2.00
C ASP A 53 16.10 9.70 -0.84
N ALA A 54 14.94 9.73 -0.19
CA ALA A 54 14.67 10.59 0.96
C ALA A 54 15.46 10.22 2.24
N ALA A 55 15.91 8.97 2.36
CA ALA A 55 16.60 8.49 3.56
C ALA A 55 17.95 9.20 3.78
N ARG A 56 18.30 9.54 5.02
CA ARG A 56 19.63 10.08 5.36
C ARG A 56 20.59 8.97 5.80
N VAL A 57 20.88 8.05 4.87
CA VAL A 57 21.80 6.92 5.06
C VAL A 57 22.99 7.02 4.10
N GLU A 58 24.03 6.23 4.35
CA GLU A 58 25.22 6.15 3.49
C GLU A 58 24.86 5.91 2.03
N TYR A 59 25.49 6.66 1.12
CA TYR A 59 25.17 6.62 -0.31
C TYR A 59 25.37 5.22 -0.91
N LEU A 60 26.45 4.54 -0.51
CA LEU A 60 26.74 3.18 -0.95
C LEU A 60 25.64 2.19 -0.54
N ALA A 61 25.08 2.33 0.66
CA ALA A 61 24.01 1.45 1.13
C ALA A 61 22.71 1.65 0.33
N LYS A 62 22.42 2.88 -0.10
CA LYS A 62 21.28 3.17 -0.98
C LYS A 62 21.45 2.54 -2.36
N ASP A 63 22.64 2.68 -2.95
CA ASP A 63 22.91 2.17 -4.29
C ASP A 63 22.81 0.64 -4.33
N LEU A 64 23.35 -0.04 -3.31
CA LEU A 64 23.22 -1.49 -3.14
C LEU A 64 21.77 -1.93 -2.89
N ALA A 65 21.02 -1.16 -2.09
CA ALA A 65 19.61 -1.41 -1.86
C ALA A 65 18.78 -1.26 -3.14
N TRP A 66 19.08 -0.24 -3.95
CA TRP A 66 18.43 -0.04 -5.24
C TRP A 66 18.80 -1.13 -6.25
N ASP A 67 20.08 -1.54 -6.30
CA ASP A 67 20.51 -2.67 -7.12
C ASP A 67 19.75 -3.95 -6.78
N ALA A 68 19.48 -4.23 -5.50
CA ALA A 68 18.66 -5.36 -5.08
C ALA A 68 17.24 -5.33 -5.68
N VAL A 69 16.60 -4.15 -5.68
CA VAL A 69 15.29 -3.95 -6.33
C VAL A 69 15.38 -4.19 -7.84
N GLN A 70 16.43 -3.67 -8.49
CA GLN A 70 16.67 -3.81 -9.93
C GLN A 70 16.98 -5.27 -10.33
N ARG A 71 17.61 -6.04 -9.43
CA ARG A 71 17.81 -7.49 -9.56
C ARG A 71 16.50 -8.29 -9.37
N GLY A 72 15.40 -7.63 -9.01
CA GLY A 72 14.08 -8.21 -8.89
C GLY A 72 13.75 -8.77 -7.51
N LEU A 73 14.54 -8.44 -6.47
CA LEU A 73 14.16 -8.80 -5.10
C LEU A 73 12.90 -8.02 -4.70
N SER A 74 11.98 -8.70 -4.02
CA SER A 74 10.74 -8.13 -3.50
C SER A 74 10.33 -8.82 -2.19
N GLY A 75 9.31 -8.29 -1.52
CA GLY A 75 8.76 -8.87 -0.30
C GLY A 75 9.84 -9.08 0.78
N THR A 76 9.78 -10.22 1.45
CA THR A 76 10.72 -10.58 2.53
C THR A 76 12.17 -10.75 2.07
N ALA A 77 12.40 -11.13 0.81
CA ALA A 77 13.76 -11.27 0.26
C ALA A 77 14.46 -9.92 0.16
N LEU A 78 13.73 -8.88 -0.29
CA LEU A 78 14.25 -7.52 -0.30
C LEU A 78 14.51 -7.03 1.13
N LEU A 79 13.55 -7.21 2.05
CA LEU A 79 13.71 -6.76 3.44
C LEU A 79 14.93 -7.38 4.14
N GLY A 80 15.22 -8.66 3.89
CA GLY A 80 16.42 -9.32 4.40
C GLY A 80 17.71 -8.76 3.81
N GLU A 81 17.73 -8.41 2.53
CA GLU A 81 18.88 -7.75 1.90
C GLU A 81 19.12 -6.35 2.51
N LEU A 82 18.06 -5.56 2.71
CA LEU A 82 18.16 -4.25 3.34
C LEU A 82 18.71 -4.35 4.77
N GLU A 83 18.32 -5.39 5.51
CA GLU A 83 18.83 -5.66 6.85
C GLU A 83 20.32 -6.01 6.83
N ALA A 84 20.75 -6.87 5.89
CA ALA A 84 22.15 -7.23 5.69
C ALA A 84 23.03 -6.03 5.29
N LEU A 85 22.47 -5.05 4.56
CA LEU A 85 23.12 -3.78 4.23
C LEU A 85 23.19 -2.79 5.42
N GLY A 86 22.62 -3.14 6.57
CA GLY A 86 22.63 -2.32 7.77
C GLY A 86 21.66 -1.14 7.71
N LEU A 87 20.62 -1.21 6.87
CA LEU A 87 19.65 -0.13 6.78
C LEU A 87 18.78 -0.07 8.05
N PRO A 88 18.45 1.15 8.53
CA PRO A 88 17.65 1.34 9.74
C PRO A 88 16.30 0.63 9.65
N GLU A 89 15.83 0.06 10.77
CA GLU A 89 14.51 -0.58 10.87
C GLU A 89 13.39 0.34 10.39
N THR A 90 13.44 1.63 10.72
CA THR A 90 12.43 2.61 10.29
C THR A 90 12.35 2.75 8.77
N LEU A 91 13.48 2.62 8.07
CA LEU A 91 13.54 2.64 6.62
C LEU A 91 13.02 1.32 6.03
N ARG A 92 13.39 0.19 6.64
CA ARG A 92 12.89 -1.14 6.23
C ARG A 92 11.38 -1.28 6.41
N ALA A 93 10.84 -0.75 7.50
CA ALA A 93 9.40 -0.69 7.75
C ALA A 93 8.67 0.16 6.69
N ALA A 94 9.19 1.34 6.36
CA ALA A 94 8.62 2.18 5.31
C ALA A 94 8.63 1.47 3.93
N VAL A 95 9.72 0.76 3.61
CA VAL A 95 9.77 -0.07 2.40
C VAL A 95 8.72 -1.20 2.47
N ALA A 96 8.57 -1.86 3.61
CA ALA A 96 7.61 -2.96 3.76
C ALA A 96 6.16 -2.54 3.48
N GLU A 97 5.78 -1.31 3.83
CA GLU A 97 4.42 -0.78 3.60
C GLU A 97 4.05 -0.68 2.11
N VAL A 98 5.02 -0.40 1.25
CA VAL A 98 4.79 -0.21 -0.20
C VAL A 98 5.00 -1.48 -1.01
N LEU A 99 5.53 -2.55 -0.39
CA LEU A 99 5.76 -3.80 -1.10
C LEU A 99 4.44 -4.49 -1.49
N PRO A 100 4.41 -5.17 -2.64
CA PRO A 100 3.26 -5.96 -3.03
C PRO A 100 3.03 -7.06 -1.98
N HIS A 101 1.85 -7.03 -1.36
CA HIS A 101 1.43 -8.09 -0.45
C HIS A 101 1.12 -9.33 -1.29
N SER A 102 1.86 -10.42 -1.05
CA SER A 102 1.70 -11.70 -1.76
C SER A 102 0.42 -12.42 -1.40
#